data_AF-A0A9E3RFE4-F1
#
_entry.id   AF-A0A9E3RFE4-F1
#
_cell.length_a   1.000
_cell.length_b   1.000
_cell.length_c   1.000
_cell.angle_alpha   90.00
_cell.angle_beta   90.00
_cell.angle_gamma   90.00
#
_symmetry.space_group_name_H-M   'P 1'
#
loop_
_entity.id
_entity.type
_entity.pdbx_description
1 polymer ?
#
loop_
_entity_poly.entity_id
_entity_poly.type
_entity_poly.pdbx_seq_one_letter_code
_entity_poly.pdbx_strand_id
1 'polypeptide(L)'
;MTTSFLLILVIIFLLPLIPSFLLYKFLPSKSTATGPFKGLNLKLSGAFAGYFILLLFAGGITFPLMNNEQQKKIDELTRELNDMKGSVQEWKLTGNVVSSVPEQTKVFYDEDQIRFVSTGDFDVKFYCDVEDGKPKLPKALCFFNKQDGYKVININRQTNPADLATFKVTFNDSLRQILIGNPIDIQSKSKDSIRVAESLYKDLVAKHAVIPSTSKLHQLANEHDFR
;
A
#
# COMPACT_ATOMS: atom_id res chain seq x y z
N MET A 1 41.60 -3.78 14.69
CA MET A 1 41.07 -2.82 13.68
C MET A 1 41.97 -1.60 13.46
N THR A 2 42.65 -1.09 14.49
CA THR A 2 43.52 0.09 14.40
C THR A 2 44.76 -0.10 13.50
N THR A 3 45.40 -1.27 13.55
CA THR A 3 46.60 -1.56 12.73
C THR A 3 46.30 -1.53 11.23
N SER A 4 45.17 -2.09 10.80
CA SER A 4 44.74 -2.08 9.40
C SER A 4 44.42 -0.67 8.91
N PHE A 5 43.79 0.16 9.76
CA PHE A 5 43.49 1.56 9.43
C PHE A 5 44.76 2.40 9.27
N LEU A 6 45.72 2.26 10.20
CA LEU A 6 47.02 2.95 10.12
C LEU A 6 47.81 2.53 8.87
N LEU A 7 47.81 1.25 8.53
CA LEU A 7 48.51 0.73 7.36
C LEU A 7 47.89 1.24 6.06
N ILE A 8 46.55 1.28 5.96
CA ILE A 8 45.84 1.89 4.83
C ILE A 8 46.21 3.37 4.70
N LEU A 9 46.24 4.10 5.81
CA LEU A 9 46.58 5.52 5.84
C LEU A 9 48.03 5.76 5.38
N VAL A 10 48.99 4.97 5.88
CA VAL A 10 50.39 4.99 5.46
C VAL A 10 50.52 4.70 3.95
N ILE A 11 49.79 3.70 3.43
CA ILE A 11 49.79 3.41 1.99
C ILE A 11 49.23 4.59 1.20
N ILE A 12 48.09 5.16 1.60
CA ILE A 12 47.48 6.31 0.92
C ILE A 12 48.43 7.51 0.87
N PHE A 13 49.22 7.74 1.92
CA PHE A 13 50.18 8.86 1.97
C PHE A 13 51.50 8.57 1.25
N LEU A 14 52.06 7.36 1.34
CA LEU A 14 53.35 7.04 0.70
C LEU A 14 53.22 6.72 -0.79
N LEU A 15 52.11 6.09 -1.21
CA LEU A 15 51.89 5.70 -2.60
C LEU A 15 51.99 6.86 -3.60
N PRO A 16 51.50 8.09 -3.34
CA PRO A 16 51.73 9.24 -4.22
C PRO A 16 53.10 9.89 -4.03
N LEU A 17 53.76 9.68 -2.88
CA LEU A 17 55.02 10.35 -2.53
C LEU A 17 56.22 9.74 -3.29
N ILE A 18 56.21 8.42 -3.47
CA ILE A 18 57.23 7.67 -4.25
C ILE A 18 57.30 8.15 -5.72
N PRO A 19 56.20 8.17 -6.50
CA PRO A 19 56.23 8.67 -7.87
C PRO A 19 56.52 10.18 -7.93
N SER A 20 56.07 10.97 -6.96
CA SER A 20 56.40 12.41 -6.90
C SER A 20 57.91 12.63 -6.70
N PHE A 21 58.54 11.84 -5.83
CA PHE A 21 59.98 11.87 -5.62
C PHE A 21 60.77 11.42 -6.86
N LEU A 22 60.30 10.36 -7.53
CA LEU A 22 60.88 9.89 -8.79
C LEU A 22 60.79 10.98 -9.88
N LEU A 23 59.62 11.62 -10.04
CA LEU A 23 59.43 12.70 -11.01
C LEU A 23 60.33 13.91 -10.71
N TYR A 24 60.47 14.30 -9.45
CA TYR A 24 61.33 15.41 -9.04
C TYR A 24 62.82 15.12 -9.29
N LYS A 25 63.24 13.87 -9.11
CA LYS A 25 64.64 13.47 -9.28
C LYS A 25 65.03 13.26 -10.75
N PHE A 26 64.11 12.80 -11.59
CA PHE A 26 64.41 12.39 -12.96
C PHE A 26 63.96 13.38 -14.05
N LEU A 27 63.10 14.36 -13.74
CA LEU A 27 62.70 15.39 -14.70
C LEU A 27 63.36 16.72 -14.34
N PRO A 28 64.08 17.38 -15.28
CA PRO A 28 64.52 18.76 -15.09
C PRO A 28 63.28 19.63 -14.87
N SER A 29 63.15 20.17 -13.67
CA SER A 29 61.95 20.83 -13.16
C SER A 29 61.60 22.10 -13.92
N LYS A 30 60.95 21.94 -15.07
CA LYS A 30 60.33 23.01 -15.87
C LYS A 30 58.98 22.59 -16.44
N SER A 31 58.22 21.77 -15.72
CA SER A 31 56.81 21.55 -16.04
C SER A 31 55.99 22.70 -15.46
N THR A 32 55.47 23.55 -16.33
CA THR A 32 54.51 24.60 -15.97
C THR A 32 53.25 24.36 -16.78
N ALA A 33 52.12 24.14 -16.12
CA ALA A 33 50.80 24.08 -16.73
C ALA A 33 50.08 25.40 -16.45
N THR A 34 49.91 26.22 -17.48
CA THR A 34 49.22 27.51 -17.41
C THR A 34 48.11 27.56 -18.44
N GLY A 35 46.92 27.96 -18.02
CA GLY A 35 45.78 28.18 -18.92
C GLY A 35 44.46 28.34 -18.17
N PRO A 36 43.41 28.83 -18.85
CA PRO A 36 42.07 28.92 -18.29
C PRO A 36 41.42 27.53 -18.21
N PHE A 37 40.97 27.12 -17.03
CA PHE A 37 40.18 25.91 -16.82
C PHE A 37 38.86 26.27 -16.13
N LYS A 38 37.74 26.11 -16.83
CA LYS A 38 36.38 26.44 -16.35
C LYS A 38 36.28 27.86 -15.73
N GLY A 39 36.97 28.84 -16.32
CA GLY A 39 36.96 30.24 -15.86
C GLY A 39 37.97 30.58 -14.78
N LEU A 40 38.75 29.63 -14.26
CA LEU A 40 39.89 29.90 -13.38
C LEU A 40 41.22 29.89 -14.15
N ASN A 41 42.05 30.91 -13.93
CA ASN A 41 43.42 30.94 -14.43
C ASN A 41 44.31 30.09 -13.52
N LEU A 42 44.61 28.86 -13.95
CA LEU A 42 45.49 27.97 -13.20
C LEU A 42 46.96 28.22 -13.59
N LYS A 43 47.82 28.34 -12.58
CA LYS A 43 49.28 28.33 -12.71
C LYS A 43 49.84 27.23 -11.84
N LEU A 44 50.06 26.06 -12.42
CA LEU A 44 50.58 24.89 -11.71
C LEU A 44 52.01 24.60 -12.17
N SER A 45 52.89 24.22 -11.26
CA SER A 45 54.28 23.87 -11.58
C SER A 45 54.72 22.56 -10.92
N GLY A 46 55.80 21.99 -11.46
CA GLY A 46 56.45 20.79 -10.90
C GLY A 46 55.58 19.54 -10.97
N ALA A 47 55.70 18.67 -9.97
CA ALA A 47 54.97 17.40 -9.91
C ALA A 47 53.45 17.59 -9.82
N PHE A 48 52.99 18.67 -9.18
CA PHE A 48 51.56 18.98 -9.03
C PHE A 48 50.88 19.23 -10.39
N ALA A 49 51.58 19.91 -11.32
CA ALA A 49 51.09 20.10 -12.69
C ALA A 49 50.90 18.76 -13.42
N GLY A 50 51.80 17.80 -13.21
CA GLY A 50 51.73 16.46 -13.82
C GLY A 50 50.51 15.66 -13.32
N TYR A 51 50.29 15.62 -12.00
CA TYR A 51 49.12 14.93 -11.44
C TYR A 51 47.80 15.59 -11.84
N PHE A 52 47.77 16.92 -11.95
CA PHE A 52 46.58 17.63 -12.39
C PHE A 52 46.19 17.26 -13.83
N ILE A 53 47.16 17.18 -14.75
CA ILE A 53 46.92 16.73 -16.13
C ILE A 53 46.42 15.27 -16.16
N LEU A 54 47.04 14.40 -15.36
CA LEU A 54 46.63 12.99 -15.27
C LEU A 54 45.20 12.84 -14.73
N LEU A 55 44.81 13.66 -13.75
CA LEU A 55 43.45 13.73 -13.22
C LEU A 55 42.46 14.25 -14.27
N LEU A 56 42.83 15.27 -15.06
CA LEU A 56 41.99 15.75 -16.16
C LEU A 56 41.85 14.71 -17.27
N PHE A 57 42.88 13.93 -17.55
CA PHE A 57 42.85 12.88 -18.56
C PHE A 57 42.01 11.68 -18.08
N ALA A 58 42.27 11.20 -16.85
CA ALA A 58 41.50 10.14 -16.23
C ALA A 58 40.04 10.55 -16.08
N GLY A 59 39.76 11.69 -15.44
CA GLY A 59 38.42 12.22 -15.28
C GLY A 59 37.75 12.54 -16.62
N GLY A 60 38.47 13.11 -17.58
CA GLY A 60 37.95 13.44 -18.91
C GLY A 60 37.54 12.22 -19.72
N ILE A 61 38.15 11.06 -19.50
CA ILE A 61 37.82 9.81 -20.19
C ILE A 61 36.79 8.98 -19.39
N THR A 62 36.97 8.83 -18.08
CA THR A 62 36.12 7.96 -17.27
C THR A 62 34.77 8.58 -16.92
N PHE A 63 34.71 9.90 -16.74
CA PHE A 63 33.48 10.61 -16.38
C PHE A 63 32.39 10.54 -17.46
N PRO A 64 32.66 10.81 -18.76
CA PRO A 64 31.62 10.67 -19.79
C PRO A 64 31.19 9.21 -19.99
N LEU A 65 32.09 8.24 -19.83
CA LEU A 65 31.77 6.82 -19.96
C LEU A 65 30.81 6.35 -18.86
N MET A 66 31.07 6.73 -17.60
CA MET A 66 30.25 6.33 -16.46
C MET A 66 28.89 7.05 -16.43
N ASN A 67 28.85 8.34 -16.80
CA ASN A 67 27.59 9.08 -16.89
C ASN A 67 26.65 8.53 -17.97
N ASN A 68 27.19 8.01 -19.08
CA ASN A 68 26.37 7.44 -20.16
C ASN A 68 25.63 6.16 -19.70
N GLU A 69 26.32 5.28 -18.98
CA GLU A 69 25.71 4.05 -18.45
C GLU A 69 24.64 4.33 -17.38
N GLN A 70 24.87 5.33 -16.52
CA GLN A 70 23.86 5.76 -15.55
C GLN A 70 22.64 6.38 -16.24
N GLN A 71 22.87 7.20 -17.27
CA GLN A 71 21.78 7.82 -18.02
C GLN A 71 20.93 6.77 -18.76
N LYS A 72 21.56 5.78 -19.40
CA LYS A 72 20.84 4.67 -20.05
C LYS A 72 19.95 3.91 -19.07
N LYS A 73 20.45 3.61 -17.87
CA LYS A 73 19.66 2.93 -16.83
C LYS A 73 18.49 3.79 -16.39
N ILE A 74 18.71 5.09 -16.18
CA ILE A 74 17.64 6.03 -15.83
C ILE A 74 16.58 6.07 -16.93
N ASP A 75 17.00 6.14 -18.19
CA ASP A 75 16.09 6.18 -19.33
C ASP A 75 15.32 4.85 -19.48
N GLU A 76 15.97 3.70 -19.25
CA GLU A 76 15.35 2.38 -19.25
C GLU A 76 14.31 2.24 -18.13
N LEU A 77 14.70 2.53 -16.88
CA LEU A 77 13.80 2.55 -15.72
C LEU A 77 12.64 3.52 -15.91
N THR A 78 12.88 4.68 -16.52
CA THR A 78 11.84 5.67 -16.81
C THR A 78 10.86 5.16 -17.87
N ARG A 79 11.36 4.45 -18.89
CA ARG A 79 10.50 3.81 -19.89
C ARG A 79 9.68 2.69 -19.29
N GLU A 80 10.27 1.83 -18.47
CA GLU A 80 9.57 0.77 -17.76
C GLU A 80 8.48 1.34 -16.83
N LEU A 81 8.80 2.42 -16.09
CA LEU A 81 7.82 3.13 -15.28
C LEU A 81 6.68 3.74 -16.10
N ASN A 82 6.99 4.31 -17.27
CA ASN A 82 5.98 4.91 -18.13
C ASN A 82 5.10 3.86 -18.81
N ASP A 83 5.66 2.70 -19.17
CA ASP A 83 4.93 1.56 -19.70
C ASP A 83 3.98 0.99 -18.64
N MET A 84 4.48 0.77 -17.42
CA MET A 84 3.66 0.36 -16.26
C MET A 84 2.59 1.40 -15.89
N LYS A 85 2.90 2.70 -15.97
CA LYS A 85 1.90 3.77 -15.75
C LYS A 85 0.86 3.84 -16.88
N GLY A 86 1.20 3.43 -18.09
CA GLY A 86 0.26 3.34 -19.20
C GLY A 86 -0.75 2.20 -19.01
N SER A 87 -0.33 1.10 -18.38
CA SER A 87 -1.19 -0.06 -18.12
C SER A 87 -2.11 0.08 -16.91
N VAL A 88 -1.87 1.02 -15.99
CA VAL A 88 -2.55 1.07 -14.69
C VAL A 88 -3.20 2.43 -14.43
N GLN A 89 -4.45 2.41 -13.96
CA GLN A 89 -5.24 3.60 -13.66
C GLN A 89 -5.68 3.63 -12.18
N GLU A 90 -5.43 4.75 -11.49
CA GLU A 90 -5.94 4.97 -10.13
C GLU A 90 -7.45 5.27 -10.15
N TRP A 91 -8.17 4.61 -9.24
CA TRP A 91 -9.59 4.75 -9.00
C TRP A 91 -9.90 4.93 -7.52
N LYS A 92 -11.01 5.60 -7.25
CA LYS A 92 -11.47 5.93 -5.90
C LYS A 92 -12.81 5.28 -5.62
N LEU A 93 -12.95 4.59 -4.49
CA LEU A 93 -14.20 4.01 -4.00
C LEU A 93 -14.61 4.72 -2.70
N THR A 94 -15.86 5.19 -2.64
CA THR A 94 -16.39 5.92 -1.49
C THR A 94 -17.77 5.41 -1.10
N GLY A 95 -18.06 5.36 0.20
CA GLY A 95 -19.36 4.97 0.72
C GLY A 95 -19.41 4.99 2.25
N ASN A 96 -20.45 4.37 2.80
CA ASN A 96 -20.65 4.24 4.24
C ASN A 96 -20.91 2.77 4.62
N VAL A 97 -20.35 2.31 5.74
CA VAL A 97 -20.56 0.98 6.32
C VAL A 97 -21.20 1.09 7.69
N VAL A 98 -22.20 0.25 7.96
CA VAL A 98 -22.86 0.13 9.25
C VAL A 98 -22.30 -1.09 9.99
N SER A 99 -21.53 -0.81 11.04
CA SER A 99 -20.81 -1.79 11.86
C SER A 99 -20.79 -1.29 13.31
N SER A 100 -20.68 -2.20 14.27
CA SER A 100 -20.46 -1.87 15.68
C SER A 100 -19.08 -1.25 15.95
N VAL A 101 -18.09 -1.53 15.11
CA VAL A 101 -16.73 -0.95 15.17
C VAL A 101 -16.23 -0.66 13.75
N PRO A 102 -16.73 0.41 13.11
CA PRO A 102 -16.47 0.65 11.69
C PRO A 102 -14.99 0.78 11.33
N GLU A 103 -14.17 1.36 12.21
CA GLU A 103 -12.72 1.50 12.03
C GLU A 103 -11.95 0.17 11.93
N GLN A 104 -12.54 -0.95 12.38
CA GLN A 104 -11.94 -2.29 12.26
C GLN A 104 -12.38 -3.01 10.98
N THR A 105 -13.24 -2.39 10.18
CA THR A 105 -13.68 -2.96 8.92
C THR A 105 -12.53 -2.92 7.92
N LYS A 106 -12.43 -3.97 7.10
CA LYS A 106 -11.52 -4.05 5.97
C LYS A 106 -12.34 -4.27 4.70
N VAL A 107 -11.99 -3.56 3.62
CA VAL A 107 -12.45 -3.96 2.29
C VAL A 107 -11.39 -4.89 1.71
N PHE A 108 -11.80 -6.01 1.17
CA PHE A 108 -10.94 -6.84 0.35
C PHE A 108 -11.30 -6.58 -1.10
N TYR A 109 -10.38 -5.90 -1.75
CA TYR A 109 -10.14 -5.84 -3.18
C TYR A 109 -8.61 -5.86 -3.32
N ASP A 110 -8.09 -5.98 -4.53
CA ASP A 110 -6.72 -6.45 -4.78
C ASP A 110 -5.53 -5.58 -4.26
N GLU A 111 -5.67 -4.58 -3.36
CA GLU A 111 -4.51 -3.74 -2.91
C GLU A 111 -4.62 -3.02 -1.53
N ASP A 112 -3.50 -2.39 -1.12
CA ASP A 112 -2.99 -2.10 0.24
C ASP A 112 -3.45 -0.80 0.97
N GLN A 113 -4.25 0.10 0.37
CA GLN A 113 -4.58 1.40 1.00
C GLN A 113 -6.08 1.66 1.22
N ILE A 114 -6.55 1.37 2.43
CA ILE A 114 -7.94 1.53 2.85
C ILE A 114 -8.05 2.32 4.14
N ARG A 115 -8.92 3.33 4.18
CA ARG A 115 -9.20 4.11 5.38
C ARG A 115 -10.69 4.10 5.72
N PHE A 116 -10.99 3.68 6.96
CA PHE A 116 -12.31 3.80 7.58
C PHE A 116 -12.25 4.83 8.70
N VAL A 117 -13.34 5.59 8.88
CA VAL A 117 -13.53 6.47 10.04
C VAL A 117 -14.60 5.90 10.97
N SER A 118 -14.64 6.37 12.22
CA SER A 118 -15.58 5.89 13.25
C SER A 118 -17.05 6.12 12.92
N THR A 119 -17.36 6.98 11.95
CA THR A 119 -18.72 7.21 11.42
C THR A 119 -19.16 6.14 10.43
N GLY A 120 -18.25 5.23 10.04
CA GLY A 120 -18.49 4.24 9.00
C GLY A 120 -18.24 4.74 7.58
N ASP A 121 -17.92 6.02 7.39
CA ASP A 121 -17.50 6.50 6.08
C ASP A 121 -16.14 5.88 5.70
N PHE A 122 -16.00 5.58 4.41
CA PHE A 122 -14.75 5.04 3.90
C PHE A 122 -14.35 5.68 2.57
N ASP A 123 -13.04 5.77 2.41
CA ASP A 123 -12.38 6.25 1.21
C ASP A 123 -11.25 5.26 0.88
N VAL A 124 -11.36 4.70 -0.31
CA VAL A 124 -10.59 3.55 -0.75
C VAL A 124 -9.95 3.89 -2.08
N LYS A 125 -8.63 3.76 -2.18
CA LYS A 125 -7.88 3.98 -3.42
C LYS A 125 -7.35 2.66 -3.94
N PHE A 126 -7.55 2.44 -5.23
CA PHE A 126 -7.11 1.21 -5.87
C PHE A 126 -6.64 1.47 -7.28
N TYR A 127 -5.79 0.58 -7.76
CA TYR A 127 -5.25 0.62 -9.09
C TYR A 127 -5.90 -0.49 -9.91
N CYS A 128 -6.24 -0.20 -11.16
CA CYS A 128 -6.79 -1.20 -12.08
C CYS A 128 -6.09 -1.16 -13.42
N ASP A 129 -5.93 -2.33 -14.03
CA ASP A 129 -5.39 -2.44 -15.38
C ASP A 129 -6.33 -1.81 -16.40
N VAL A 130 -5.76 -1.25 -17.47
CA VAL A 130 -6.49 -0.75 -18.63
C VAL A 130 -6.31 -1.74 -19.77
N GLU A 131 -7.38 -2.44 -20.13
CA GLU A 131 -7.42 -3.43 -21.21
C GLU A 131 -8.31 -2.87 -22.33
N ASP A 132 -7.81 -2.78 -23.57
CA ASP A 132 -8.52 -2.19 -24.72
C ASP A 132 -9.07 -0.77 -24.48
N GLY A 133 -8.33 0.06 -23.73
CA GLY A 133 -8.72 1.43 -23.40
C GLY A 133 -9.86 1.52 -22.36
N LYS A 134 -10.23 0.41 -21.71
CA LYS A 134 -11.25 0.36 -20.66
C LYS A 134 -10.64 -0.12 -19.34
N PRO A 135 -10.96 0.52 -18.20
CA PRO A 135 -10.48 0.09 -16.90
C PRO A 135 -11.14 -1.23 -16.49
N LYS A 136 -10.32 -2.20 -16.08
CA LYS A 136 -10.74 -3.50 -15.58
C LYS A 136 -11.07 -3.41 -14.10
N LEU A 137 -12.26 -2.90 -13.81
CA LEU A 137 -12.71 -2.70 -12.44
C LEU A 137 -13.07 -4.01 -11.74
N PRO A 138 -12.94 -4.05 -10.40
CA PRO A 138 -13.35 -5.20 -9.61
C PRO A 138 -14.83 -5.53 -9.86
N LYS A 139 -15.14 -6.82 -9.90
CA LYS A 139 -16.52 -7.31 -10.08
C LYS A 139 -17.25 -7.49 -8.75
N ALA A 140 -16.52 -7.62 -7.65
CA ALA A 140 -17.09 -7.77 -6.33
C ALA A 140 -16.19 -7.10 -5.28
N LEU A 141 -16.79 -6.72 -4.17
CA LEU A 141 -16.13 -6.18 -2.99
C LEU A 141 -16.55 -6.99 -1.76
N CYS A 142 -15.60 -7.33 -0.90
CA CYS A 142 -15.91 -7.97 0.38
C CYS A 142 -15.60 -7.01 1.53
N PHE A 143 -16.61 -6.65 2.31
CA PHE A 143 -16.48 -5.88 3.53
C PHE A 143 -16.45 -6.85 4.70
N PHE A 144 -15.38 -6.85 5.48
CA PHE A 144 -15.19 -7.78 6.59
C PHE A 144 -14.93 -7.01 7.87
N ASN A 145 -15.60 -7.43 8.93
CA ASN A 145 -15.34 -6.99 10.29
C ASN A 145 -15.37 -8.20 11.23
N LYS A 146 -14.36 -8.35 12.08
CA LYS A 146 -14.24 -9.51 12.96
C LYS A 146 -15.46 -9.68 13.88
N GLN A 147 -16.02 -8.58 14.37
CA GLN A 147 -17.14 -8.56 15.32
C GLN A 147 -18.48 -8.81 14.62
N ASP A 148 -18.69 -8.16 13.48
CA ASP A 148 -20.02 -8.13 12.84
C ASP A 148 -20.21 -9.19 11.75
N GLY A 149 -19.12 -9.67 11.14
CA GLY A 149 -19.15 -10.65 10.05
C GLY A 149 -18.65 -10.06 8.74
N TYR A 150 -19.26 -10.45 7.62
CA TYR A 150 -18.86 -9.95 6.30
C TYR A 150 -20.06 -9.74 5.38
N LYS A 151 -19.88 -8.86 4.40
CA LYS A 151 -20.83 -8.64 3.31
C LYS A 151 -20.07 -8.58 1.99
N VAL A 152 -20.47 -9.42 1.05
CA VAL A 152 -20.00 -9.34 -0.33
C VAL A 152 -21.01 -8.56 -1.14
N ILE A 153 -20.53 -7.62 -1.95
CA ILE A 153 -21.32 -6.81 -2.87
C ILE A 153 -20.82 -7.07 -4.27
N ASN A 154 -21.72 -7.45 -5.18
CA ASN A 154 -21.41 -7.56 -6.60
C ASN A 154 -21.52 -6.18 -7.26
N ILE A 155 -20.40 -5.68 -7.79
CA ILE A 155 -20.30 -4.39 -8.47
C ILE A 155 -20.01 -4.56 -9.97
N ASN A 156 -20.30 -5.74 -10.52
CA ASN A 156 -20.10 -6.01 -11.94
C ASN A 156 -21.03 -5.14 -12.81
N ARG A 157 -20.42 -4.25 -13.61
CA ARG A 157 -21.13 -3.37 -14.55
C ARG A 157 -21.88 -4.12 -15.65
N GLN A 158 -21.42 -5.32 -16.03
CA GLN A 158 -21.93 -6.03 -17.21
C GLN A 158 -23.18 -6.84 -16.94
N THR A 159 -23.39 -7.30 -15.69
CA THR A 159 -24.41 -8.30 -15.37
C THR A 159 -25.59 -7.74 -14.57
N ASN A 160 -25.80 -6.41 -14.60
CA ASN A 160 -26.84 -5.67 -13.83
C ASN A 160 -27.27 -6.36 -12.51
N PRO A 161 -26.36 -6.60 -11.56
CA PRO A 161 -26.69 -7.34 -10.36
C PRO A 161 -27.65 -6.53 -9.47
N ALA A 162 -28.55 -7.23 -8.77
CA ALA A 162 -29.50 -6.65 -7.82
C ALA A 162 -28.83 -5.73 -6.77
N ASP A 163 -27.55 -6.01 -6.49
CA ASP A 163 -26.70 -5.23 -5.60
C ASP A 163 -26.46 -3.79 -6.10
N LEU A 164 -26.33 -3.53 -7.41
CA LEU A 164 -26.13 -2.16 -7.91
C LEU A 164 -27.32 -1.26 -7.56
N ALA A 165 -28.53 -1.79 -7.71
CA ALA A 165 -29.76 -1.09 -7.37
C ALA A 165 -29.93 -0.96 -5.84
N THR A 166 -29.66 -2.05 -5.11
CA THR A 166 -29.79 -2.12 -3.65
C THR A 166 -28.85 -1.14 -2.95
N PHE A 167 -27.62 -0.99 -3.45
CA PHE A 167 -26.61 -0.12 -2.85
C PHE A 167 -26.46 1.23 -3.56
N LYS A 168 -27.25 1.51 -4.60
CA LYS A 168 -27.14 2.70 -5.47
C LYS A 168 -25.70 2.94 -5.91
N VAL A 169 -25.07 1.91 -6.47
CA VAL A 169 -23.70 1.99 -6.94
C VAL A 169 -23.65 2.80 -8.23
N THR A 170 -22.90 3.91 -8.23
CA THR A 170 -22.69 4.75 -9.41
C THR A 170 -21.23 4.78 -9.80
N PHE A 171 -21.00 4.81 -11.11
CA PHE A 171 -19.67 4.82 -11.71
C PHE A 171 -19.47 6.15 -12.44
N ASN A 172 -18.41 6.86 -12.08
CA ASN A 172 -18.00 8.07 -12.75
C ASN A 172 -16.63 7.84 -13.40
N ASP A 173 -16.63 7.53 -14.69
CA ASP A 173 -15.41 7.26 -15.46
C ASP A 173 -14.54 8.52 -15.64
N SER A 174 -15.14 9.71 -15.71
CA SER A 174 -14.41 10.98 -15.81
C SER A 174 -13.65 11.33 -14.54
N LEU A 175 -14.28 11.10 -13.38
CA LEU A 175 -13.66 11.31 -12.06
C LEU A 175 -12.93 10.08 -11.53
N ARG A 176 -12.98 8.95 -12.25
CA ARG A 176 -12.40 7.65 -11.85
C ARG A 176 -12.88 7.23 -10.46
N GLN A 177 -14.19 7.31 -10.25
CA GLN A 177 -14.81 7.11 -8.95
C GLN A 177 -15.94 6.07 -9.00
N ILE A 178 -16.02 5.25 -7.98
CA ILE A 178 -17.17 4.39 -7.65
C ILE A 178 -17.79 4.94 -6.36
N LEU A 179 -19.07 5.25 -6.39
CA LEU A 179 -19.82 5.72 -5.23
C LEU A 179 -20.85 4.66 -4.84
N ILE A 180 -20.88 4.31 -3.56
CA ILE A 180 -21.91 3.47 -2.95
C ILE A 180 -22.85 4.38 -2.18
N GLY A 181 -24.06 4.58 -2.71
CA GLY A 181 -25.00 5.58 -2.19
C GLY A 181 -25.77 5.13 -0.94
N ASN A 182 -26.08 3.84 -0.80
CA ASN A 182 -26.74 3.32 0.40
C ASN A 182 -25.74 2.68 1.37
N PRO A 183 -25.95 2.78 2.70
CA PRO A 183 -25.06 2.17 3.68
C PRO A 183 -24.97 0.65 3.56
N ILE A 184 -23.77 0.11 3.82
CA ILE A 184 -23.49 -1.32 3.78
C ILE A 184 -23.61 -1.89 5.19
N ASP A 185 -24.67 -2.64 5.45
CA ASP A 185 -24.87 -3.29 6.75
C ASP A 185 -24.16 -4.64 6.80
N ILE A 186 -23.16 -4.74 7.68
CA ILE A 186 -22.35 -5.95 7.87
C ILE A 186 -22.65 -6.71 9.17
N GLN A 187 -23.69 -6.32 9.90
CA GLN A 187 -24.08 -6.86 11.22
C GLN A 187 -24.79 -8.22 11.13
N SER A 188 -24.23 -9.18 10.39
CA SER A 188 -24.81 -10.52 10.26
C SER A 188 -24.80 -11.28 11.58
N LYS A 189 -23.69 -11.26 12.33
CA LYS A 189 -23.53 -12.05 13.56
C LYS A 189 -24.44 -11.58 14.70
N SER A 190 -24.58 -10.26 14.87
CA SER A 190 -25.47 -9.71 15.90
C SER A 190 -26.93 -10.03 15.59
N LYS A 191 -27.35 -9.88 14.32
CA LYS A 191 -28.71 -10.24 13.87
C LYS A 191 -29.01 -11.71 14.04
N ASP A 192 -28.07 -12.60 13.72
CA ASP A 192 -28.26 -14.04 13.92
C ASP A 192 -28.38 -14.39 15.41
N SER A 193 -27.56 -13.78 16.29
CA SER A 193 -27.66 -14.01 17.73
C SER A 193 -29.01 -13.56 18.32
N ILE A 194 -29.53 -12.41 17.87
CA ILE A 194 -30.85 -11.91 18.28
C ILE A 194 -31.95 -12.83 17.75
N ARG A 195 -31.88 -13.24 16.47
CA ARG A 195 -32.87 -14.14 15.87
C ARG A 195 -32.95 -15.49 16.60
N VAL A 196 -31.82 -16.04 17.02
CA VAL A 196 -31.76 -17.27 17.83
C VAL A 196 -32.37 -17.04 19.22
N ALA A 197 -32.05 -15.92 19.86
CA ALA A 197 -32.65 -15.58 21.17
C ALA A 197 -34.18 -15.41 21.08
N GLU A 198 -34.67 -14.74 20.04
CA GLU A 198 -36.10 -14.58 19.78
C GLU A 198 -36.81 -15.91 19.50
N SER A 199 -36.20 -16.82 18.72
CA SER A 199 -36.76 -18.15 18.50
C SER A 199 -36.81 -18.96 19.78
N LEU A 200 -35.74 -18.95 20.59
CA LEU A 200 -35.71 -19.63 21.88
C LEU A 200 -36.75 -19.06 22.85
N TYR A 201 -36.92 -17.74 22.88
CA TYR A 201 -37.95 -17.08 23.69
C TYR A 201 -39.36 -17.49 23.26
N LYS A 202 -39.64 -17.49 21.95
CA LYS A 202 -40.93 -17.97 21.41
C LYS A 202 -41.20 -19.43 21.78
N ASP A 203 -40.19 -20.30 21.68
CA ASP A 203 -40.31 -21.71 22.05
C ASP A 203 -40.56 -21.89 23.56
N LEU A 204 -39.88 -21.11 24.40
CA LEU A 204 -40.10 -21.07 25.85
C LEU A 204 -41.52 -20.62 26.19
N VAL A 205 -41.99 -19.52 25.59
CA VAL A 205 -43.36 -19.01 25.80
C VAL A 205 -44.39 -20.03 25.30
N ALA A 206 -44.19 -20.65 24.14
CA ALA A 206 -45.11 -21.67 23.61
C ALA A 206 -45.19 -22.91 24.53
N LYS A 207 -44.07 -23.33 25.11
CA LYS A 207 -44.04 -24.45 26.08
C LYS A 207 -44.69 -24.11 27.42
N HIS A 208 -44.60 -22.87 27.88
CA HIS A 208 -45.17 -22.43 29.16
C HIS A 208 -46.60 -21.85 29.04
N ALA A 209 -47.06 -21.53 27.83
CA ALA A 209 -48.45 -21.16 27.54
C ALA A 209 -49.42 -22.36 27.61
N VAL A 210 -48.89 -23.59 27.60
CA VAL A 210 -49.64 -24.79 27.99
C VAL A 210 -49.62 -24.93 29.51
N ILE A 211 -50.31 -24.01 30.19
CA ILE A 211 -50.72 -24.26 31.59
C ILE A 211 -51.86 -25.27 31.50
N PRO A 212 -51.76 -26.47 32.09
CA PRO A 212 -52.89 -27.38 32.13
C PRO A 212 -53.99 -26.69 32.92
N SER A 213 -55.19 -26.61 32.34
CA SER A 213 -56.38 -26.17 33.05
C SER A 213 -56.46 -27.00 34.34
N THR A 214 -56.31 -26.36 35.48
CA THR A 214 -56.53 -26.98 36.78
C THR A 214 -58.03 -27.18 36.97
N SER A 215 -58.62 -28.11 36.22
CA SER A 215 -59.92 -28.73 36.52
C SER A 215 -59.77 -29.93 37.47
N LYS A 216 -58.60 -30.12 38.09
CA LYS A 216 -58.30 -31.19 39.06
C LYS A 216 -58.02 -30.71 40.48
N LEU A 217 -58.48 -29.51 40.87
CA LEU A 217 -58.49 -29.07 42.28
C LEU A 217 -59.87 -29.18 42.94
N HIS A 218 -60.91 -29.64 42.22
CA HIS A 218 -62.26 -29.83 42.78
C HIS A 218 -62.66 -31.30 43.06
N GLN A 219 -61.74 -32.26 42.93
CA GLN A 219 -62.02 -33.69 43.13
C GLN A 219 -61.24 -34.37 44.26
N LEU A 220 -60.48 -33.63 45.08
CA LEU A 220 -59.79 -34.19 46.25
C LEU A 220 -60.20 -33.56 47.59
N ALA A 221 -61.31 -32.80 47.62
CA ALA A 221 -61.85 -32.21 48.85
C ALA A 221 -63.16 -32.87 49.36
N ASN A 222 -63.66 -33.92 48.69
CA ASN A 222 -64.97 -34.53 49.00
C ASN A 222 -64.92 -36.06 49.31
N GLU A 223 -63.77 -36.63 49.64
CA GLU A 223 -63.67 -38.04 50.08
C GLU A 223 -63.02 -38.19 51.48
N HIS A 224 -63.40 -37.32 52.41
CA HIS A 224 -63.10 -37.52 53.83
C HIS A 224 -64.27 -37.12 54.74
N ASP A 225 -65.47 -37.59 54.41
CA ASP A 225 -66.58 -37.61 55.37
C ASP A 225 -67.45 -38.84 55.08
N PHE A 226 -67.12 -39.97 55.72
CA PHE A 226 -68.02 -41.08 56.12
C PHE A 226 -67.17 -42.24 56.64
N ARG A 227 -66.84 -42.20 57.94
CA ARG A 227 -66.95 -43.30 58.91
C ARG A 227 -66.41 -42.89 60.27
#